data_AF-A0A0K2VJJ3-F1
#
_entry.id   AF-A0A0K2VJJ3-F1
#
_cell.length_a   1.000
_cell.length_b   1.000
_cell.length_c   1.000
_cell.angle_alpha   90.00
_cell.angle_beta   90.00
_cell.angle_gamma   90.00
#
_symmetry.space_group_name_H-M   'P 1'
#
loop_
_entity.id
_entity.type
_entity.pdbx_description
1 polymer ?
#
loop_
_entity_poly.entity_id
_entity_poly.type
_entity_poly.pdbx_seq_one_letter_code
_entity_poly.pdbx_strand_id
1 'polypeptide(L)'
;MPRRKKEDEIPGERPPPRGAANARERTRMRVLSRAFGRLKLTLPWVPPDTKLSKLDTLRLATSYITHLKKVLLEDPGSSDSSASPSTASYFDHDSKINL
;
A
#
# COMPACT_ATOMS: atom_id res chain seq x y z
N MET A 1 11.02 -48.25 5.80
CA MET A 1 12.38 -47.66 5.80
C MET A 1 12.75 -47.24 7.22
N PRO A 2 13.88 -47.70 7.79
CA PRO A 2 14.26 -47.40 9.16
C PRO A 2 14.84 -45.98 9.31
N ARG A 3 14.38 -45.24 10.33
CA ARG A 3 14.85 -43.89 10.67
C ARG A 3 16.24 -43.96 11.28
N ARG A 4 17.22 -43.28 10.67
CA ARG A 4 18.63 -43.28 11.09
C ARG A 4 18.81 -42.58 12.46
N LYS A 5 19.69 -43.20 13.25
CA LYS A 5 20.17 -42.80 14.58
C LYS A 5 20.65 -41.34 14.62
N LYS A 6 20.43 -40.71 15.76
CA LYS A 6 20.73 -39.32 16.09
C LYS A 6 21.90 -39.32 17.06
N GLU A 7 23.12 -39.16 16.57
CA GLU A 7 24.33 -39.05 17.40
C GLU A 7 25.15 -37.86 16.87
N ASP A 8 25.60 -37.03 17.83
CA ASP A 8 26.59 -35.93 17.76
C ASP A 8 26.15 -34.55 17.22
N GLU A 9 25.38 -33.79 18.00
CA GLU A 9 25.31 -32.32 17.86
C GLU A 9 26.13 -31.61 18.97
N ILE A 10 27.15 -30.87 18.55
CA ILE A 10 28.01 -30.00 19.38
C ILE A 10 27.15 -28.86 19.98
N PRO A 11 27.17 -28.63 21.31
CA PRO A 11 26.43 -27.53 21.92
C PRO A 11 27.22 -26.23 21.79
N GLY A 12 27.09 -25.56 20.65
CA GLY A 12 27.69 -24.25 20.44
C GLY A 12 27.11 -23.57 19.22
N GLU A 13 26.40 -22.47 19.44
CA GLU A 13 26.00 -21.49 18.42
C GLU A 13 24.80 -21.86 17.53
N ARG A 14 23.65 -22.13 18.17
CA ARG A 14 22.37 -21.94 17.46
C ARG A 14 22.19 -20.43 17.22
N PRO A 15 22.04 -19.96 15.97
CA PRO A 15 21.78 -18.55 15.70
C PRO A 15 20.56 -18.08 16.50
N PRO A 16 20.52 -16.80 16.94
CA PRO A 16 19.47 -16.28 17.82
C PRO A 16 18.09 -16.67 17.27
N PRO A 17 17.14 -17.05 18.15
CA PRO A 17 15.90 -17.69 17.74
C PRO A 17 15.16 -16.81 16.73
N ARG A 18 15.19 -17.25 15.47
CA ARG A 18 14.60 -16.55 14.32
C ARG A 18 13.13 -16.19 14.57
N GLY A 19 12.45 -16.94 15.45
CA GLY A 19 11.10 -16.66 15.90
C GLY A 19 10.89 -15.26 16.50
N ALA A 20 11.83 -14.77 17.31
CA ALA A 20 11.72 -13.45 17.94
C ALA A 20 11.89 -12.31 16.90
N ALA A 21 12.87 -12.44 16.00
CA ALA A 21 13.07 -11.48 14.91
C ALA A 21 11.88 -11.47 13.93
N ASN A 22 11.39 -12.66 13.54
CA ASN A 22 10.22 -12.80 12.66
C ASN A 22 8.96 -12.21 13.30
N ALA A 23 8.78 -12.37 14.61
CA ALA A 23 7.65 -11.76 15.33
C ALA A 23 7.70 -10.23 15.30
N ARG A 24 8.90 -9.65 15.46
CA ARG A 24 9.10 -8.20 15.35
C ARG A 24 8.76 -7.68 13.96
N GLU A 25 9.23 -8.35 12.90
CA GLU A 25 8.94 -7.91 11.53
C GLU A 25 7.44 -8.03 11.20
N ARG A 26 6.77 -9.09 11.66
CA ARG A 26 5.30 -9.18 11.52
C ARG A 26 4.59 -8.00 12.17
N THR A 27 5.01 -7.60 13.38
CA THR A 27 4.43 -6.44 14.06
C THR A 27 4.70 -5.15 13.29
N ARG A 28 5.92 -4.95 12.81
CA ARG A 28 6.29 -3.81 11.95
C ARG A 28 5.41 -3.73 10.71
N MET A 29 5.22 -4.86 10.03
CA MET A 29 4.40 -4.94 8.82
C MET A 29 2.91 -4.71 9.11
N ARG A 30 2.39 -5.15 10.27
CA ARG A 30 1.01 -4.83 10.69
C ARG A 30 0.79 -3.33 10.88
N VAL A 31 1.76 -2.63 11.48
CA VAL A 31 1.69 -1.17 11.65
C VAL A 31 1.68 -0.49 10.28
N LEU A 32 2.55 -0.91 9.36
CA LEU A 32 2.58 -0.39 7.99
C LEU A 32 1.27 -0.62 7.26
N SER A 33 0.71 -1.85 7.30
CA SER A 33 -0.57 -2.16 6.67
C SER A 33 -1.72 -1.34 7.24
N ARG A 34 -1.73 -1.07 8.56
CA ARG A 34 -2.72 -0.20 9.18
C ARG A 34 -2.60 1.25 8.71
N ALA A 35 -1.39 1.79 8.63
CA ALA A 35 -1.15 3.12 8.09
C ALA A 35 -1.59 3.22 6.63
N PHE A 36 -1.32 2.18 5.84
CA PHE A 36 -1.76 2.08 4.46
C PHE A 36 -3.29 2.05 4.30
N GLY A 37 -3.97 1.30 5.18
CA GLY A 37 -5.43 1.29 5.24
C GLY A 37 -6.01 2.68 5.54
N ARG A 38 -5.41 3.42 6.47
CA ARG A 38 -5.82 4.81 6.73
C ARG A 38 -5.61 5.72 5.53
N LEU A 39 -4.49 5.59 4.82
CA LEU A 39 -4.24 6.35 3.61
C LEU A 39 -5.34 6.12 2.56
N LYS A 40 -5.76 4.86 2.35
CA LYS A 40 -6.87 4.56 1.43
C LYS A 40 -8.16 5.28 1.79
N LEU A 41 -8.49 5.37 3.08
CA LEU A 41 -9.71 6.03 3.55
C LEU A 41 -9.69 7.55 3.37
N THR A 42 -8.52 8.15 3.15
CA THR A 42 -8.41 9.59 2.84
C THR A 42 -8.57 9.90 1.36
N LEU A 43 -8.61 8.89 0.49
CA LEU A 43 -8.75 9.09 -0.94
C LEU A 43 -10.20 9.42 -1.30
N PRO A 44 -10.44 10.52 -2.04
CA PRO A 44 -11.77 10.84 -2.51
C PRO A 44 -12.22 9.84 -3.58
N TRP A 45 -13.53 9.72 -3.81
CA TRP A 45 -14.17 8.89 -4.85
C TRP A 45 -13.84 7.38 -4.80
N VAL A 46 -13.20 6.92 -3.73
CA VAL A 46 -12.89 5.51 -3.50
C VAL A 46 -13.78 5.00 -2.38
N PRO A 47 -14.77 4.15 -2.68
CA PRO A 47 -15.54 3.45 -1.66
C PRO A 47 -14.62 2.68 -0.69
N PRO A 48 -14.93 2.61 0.61
CA PRO A 48 -14.05 2.02 1.63
C PRO A 48 -13.76 0.53 1.42
N ASP A 49 -14.63 -0.18 0.71
CA ASP A 49 -14.54 -1.58 0.33
C ASP A 49 -13.77 -1.83 -0.98
N THR A 50 -13.39 -0.76 -1.70
CA THR A 50 -12.65 -0.87 -2.96
C THR A 50 -11.24 -1.44 -2.75
N LYS A 51 -10.92 -2.49 -3.52
CA LYS A 51 -9.60 -3.14 -3.52
C LYS A 51 -8.60 -2.34 -4.37
N LEU A 52 -7.99 -1.32 -3.78
CA LEU A 52 -6.83 -0.65 -4.38
C LEU A 52 -5.51 -1.37 -4.08
N SER A 53 -4.64 -1.45 -5.08
CA SER A 53 -3.26 -1.91 -4.92
C SER A 53 -2.42 -0.90 -4.13
N LYS A 54 -1.23 -1.33 -3.67
CA LYS A 54 -0.31 -0.42 -2.99
C LYS A 54 0.17 0.70 -3.89
N LEU A 55 0.45 0.39 -5.15
CA LEU A 55 0.93 1.38 -6.10
C LEU A 55 -0.16 2.40 -6.42
N ASP A 56 -1.38 1.93 -6.68
CA ASP A 56 -2.49 2.80 -7.04
C ASP A 56 -2.85 3.74 -5.90
N THR A 57 -2.90 3.23 -4.66
CA THR A 57 -3.16 4.08 -3.49
C THR A 57 -2.12 5.21 -3.38
N LEU A 58 -0.84 4.93 -3.63
CA LEU A 58 0.22 5.96 -3.60
C LEU A 58 0.08 6.97 -4.75
N ARG A 59 -0.28 6.50 -5.95
CA ARG A 59 -0.53 7.36 -7.12
C ARG A 59 -1.73 8.28 -6.87
N LEU A 60 -2.85 7.73 -6.42
CA LEU A 60 -4.05 8.49 -6.09
C LEU A 60 -3.78 9.51 -4.98
N ALA A 61 -3.07 9.13 -3.92
CA ALA A 61 -2.72 10.05 -2.84
C ALA A 61 -1.89 11.24 -3.33
N THR A 62 -0.90 10.97 -4.19
CA THR A 62 -0.06 12.02 -4.79
C THR A 62 -0.89 12.96 -5.66
N SER A 63 -1.75 12.40 -6.53
CA SER A 63 -2.66 13.19 -7.37
C SER A 63 -3.57 14.07 -6.52
N TYR A 64 -4.15 13.51 -5.45
CA TYR A 64 -5.05 14.23 -4.57
C TYR A 64 -4.37 15.39 -3.84
N ILE A 65 -3.16 15.19 -3.28
CA ILE A 65 -2.36 16.27 -2.70
C ILE A 65 -2.13 17.38 -3.74
N THR A 66 -1.83 17.02 -4.98
CA THR A 66 -1.57 17.99 -6.06
C THR A 66 -2.83 18.78 -6.43
N HIS A 67 -3.97 18.10 -6.48
CA HIS A 67 -5.27 18.74 -6.72
C HIS A 67 -5.62 19.73 -5.61
N LEU A 68 -5.52 19.33 -4.33
CA LEU A 68 -5.78 20.22 -3.20
C LEU A 68 -4.86 21.45 -3.21
N LYS A 69 -3.58 21.28 -3.60
CA LYS A 69 -2.66 22.41 -3.76
C LYS A 69 -3.13 23.41 -4.82
N LYS A 70 -3.66 22.94 -5.95
CA LYS A 70 -4.22 23.81 -7.00
C LYS A 70 -5.45 24.56 -6.51
N VAL A 71 -6.40 23.84 -5.90
CA VAL A 71 -7.62 24.43 -5.33
C VAL A 71 -7.30 25.51 -4.29
N LEU A 72 -6.22 25.36 -3.52
CA LEU A 72 -5.78 26.37 -2.54
C LEU A 72 -5.03 27.56 -3.17
N LEU A 73 -4.45 27.40 -4.36
CA LEU A 73 -3.72 28.45 -5.08
C LEU A 73 -4.61 29.24 -6.04
N GLU A 74 -5.65 28.60 -6.58
CA GLU A 74 -6.68 29.21 -7.40
C GLU A 74 -7.63 29.99 -6.49
N ASP A 75 -7.43 31.31 -6.40
CA ASP A 75 -8.39 32.25 -5.80
C ASP A 75 -9.75 32.08 -6.53
N PRO A 76 -10.90 31.96 -5.84
CA PRO A 76 -12.22 31.76 -6.46
C PRO A 76 -12.67 32.82 -7.49
N GLY A 77 -11.82 33.80 -7.83
CA GLY A 77 -12.02 34.79 -8.89
C GLY A 77 -11.52 34.38 -10.29
N SER A 78 -10.76 33.29 -10.45
CA SER A 78 -10.33 32.81 -11.77
C SER A 78 -11.08 31.53 -12.14
N SER A 79 -12.34 31.68 -12.56
CA SER A 79 -13.08 30.66 -13.28
C SER A 79 -12.38 30.35 -14.60
N ASP A 80 -11.43 29.42 -14.59
CA ASP A 80 -11.09 28.67 -15.80
C ASP A 80 -11.80 27.34 -15.78
N SER A 81 -12.91 27.33 -16.51
CA SER A 81 -13.70 26.18 -16.88
C SER A 81 -12.86 25.21 -17.71
N SER A 82 -12.07 24.37 -17.05
CA SER A 82 -11.53 23.15 -17.64
C SER A 82 -11.63 21.97 -16.67
N ALA A 83 -12.84 21.75 -16.16
CA ALA A 83 -13.27 20.45 -15.68
C ALA A 83 -13.38 19.46 -16.87
N SER A 84 -12.24 19.13 -17.46
CA SER A 84 -12.07 17.96 -18.31
C SER A 84 -11.28 16.93 -17.50
N PRO A 85 -11.88 15.82 -17.06
CA PRO A 85 -11.15 14.70 -16.49
C PRO A 85 -10.44 13.93 -17.62
N SER A 86 -9.53 14.60 -18.34
CA SER A 86 -8.71 13.98 -19.39
C SER A 86 -7.37 13.53 -18.80
N THR A 87 -7.43 12.73 -17.73
CA THR A 87 -6.34 11.83 -17.33
C THR A 87 -6.82 10.39 -17.17
N ALA A 88 -8.10 10.11 -17.49
CA ALA A 88 -8.62 8.74 -17.61
C ALA A 88 -7.93 7.95 -18.74
N SER A 89 -7.22 8.63 -19.64
CA SER A 89 -6.41 8.01 -20.71
C SER A 89 -5.04 7.50 -20.26
N TYR A 90 -4.64 7.69 -18.99
CA TYR A 90 -3.39 7.12 -18.43
C TYR A 90 -3.62 5.90 -17.51
N PHE A 91 -4.82 5.30 -17.56
CA PHE A 91 -5.15 4.08 -16.84
C PHE A 91 -5.56 2.97 -17.80
N ASP A 92 -4.76 2.78 -18.84
CA ASP A 92 -4.63 1.46 -19.45
C ASP A 92 -3.33 0.86 -18.92
N HIS A 93 -3.44 -0.13 -18.04
CA HIS A 93 -2.60 -1.33 -17.99
C HIS A 93 -3.21 -2.29 -16.96
N ASP A 94 -3.71 -3.39 -17.49
CA ASP A 94 -4.10 -4.65 -16.86
C ASP A 94 -5.52 -4.79 -16.27
N SER A 95 -6.42 -5.22 -17.17
CA SER A 95 -7.10 -6.51 -17.06
C SER A 95 -7.54 -6.97 -15.65
N LYS A 96 -8.87 -7.03 -15.49
CA LYS A 96 -9.65 -7.73 -14.44
C LYS A 96 -10.08 -6.90 -13.22
N ILE A 97 -11.09 -6.06 -13.46
CA ILE A 97 -12.30 -6.11 -12.62
C ILE A 97 -13.46 -6.30 -13.60
N ASN A 98 -13.81 -7.55 -13.88
CA ASN A 98 -15.05 -7.93 -14.54
C ASN A 98 -15.67 -9.02 -13.66
N LEU A 99 -16.88 -8.75 -13.18
CA LEU A 99 -17.82 -9.59 -12.42
C LEU A 99 -17.27 -10.44 -11.26
#